data_AF-A0A7J4RZ16-F1
#
_entry.id   AF-A0A7J4RZ16-F1
#
_cell.length_a   1.000
_cell.length_b   1.000
_cell.length_c   1.000
_cell.angle_alpha   90.00
_cell.angle_beta   90.00
_cell.angle_gamma   90.00
#
_symmetry.space_group_name_H-M   'P 1'
#
loop_
_entity.id
_entity.type
_entity.pdbx_description
1 polymer ?
#
loop_
_entity_poly.entity_id
_entity_poly.type
_entity_poly.pdbx_seq_one_letter_code
_entity_poly.pdbx_strand_id
1 'polypeptide(L)'
;MDANVLFAALIRKGRTEELLFDDDLHFFAPEFIFEKFEKRRSLVLAKTDRTESEFEHLLTAPRKRITTISNEETDEFIAHARKISPDLTKTTRITLHWQSNSRAAFGATTRNSKRSRQYLFIPRLN
;
A
#
# COMPACT_ATOMS: atom_id res chain seq x y z
N MET A 1 1.33 1.74 -1.47
CA MET A 1 0.89 0.53 -2.17
C MET A 1 -0.47 0.79 -2.80
N ASP A 2 -0.68 0.31 -4.02
CA ASP A 2 -1.96 0.37 -4.75
C ASP A 2 -2.76 -0.91 -4.46
N ALA A 3 -4.09 -0.82 -4.51
CA ALA A 3 -4.98 -1.98 -4.48
C ALA A 3 -4.57 -3.04 -5.51
N ASN A 4 -4.15 -2.66 -6.72
CA ASN A 4 -3.68 -3.60 -7.76
C ASN A 4 -2.49 -4.46 -7.29
N VAL A 5 -1.57 -3.87 -6.52
CA VAL A 5 -0.41 -4.58 -5.97
C VAL A 5 -0.86 -5.52 -4.85
N LEU A 6 -1.79 -5.07 -4.00
CA LEU A 6 -2.42 -5.91 -2.98
C LEU A 6 -3.14 -7.12 -3.62
N PHE A 7 -3.89 -6.91 -4.71
CA PHE A 7 -4.49 -8.00 -5.48
C PHE A 7 -3.45 -8.98 -6.00
N ALA A 8 -2.38 -8.49 -6.62
CA ALA A 8 -1.34 -9.36 -7.15
C ALA A 8 -0.69 -10.20 -6.04
N ALA A 9 -0.43 -9.61 -4.87
CA ALA A 9 0.13 -10.28 -3.71
C ALA A 9 -0.79 -11.37 -3.14
N LEU A 10 -2.12 -11.17 -3.16
CA LEU A 10 -3.08 -12.08 -2.54
C LEU A 10 -3.64 -13.14 -3.49
N ILE A 11 -3.65 -12.89 -4.80
CA ILE A 11 -4.19 -13.84 -5.80
C ILE A 11 -3.21 -14.96 -6.10
N ARG A 12 -1.91 -14.67 -6.20
CA ARG A 12 -0.91 -15.62 -6.65
C ARG A 12 0.30 -15.61 -5.73
N LYS A 13 0.74 -16.80 -5.33
CA LYS A 13 2.00 -16.96 -4.61
C LYS A 13 3.18 -16.51 -5.44
N GLY A 14 4.10 -15.80 -4.82
CA GLY A 14 5.34 -15.36 -5.45
C GLY A 14 5.92 -14.12 -4.81
N ARG A 15 6.80 -13.43 -5.55
CA ARG A 15 7.64 -12.38 -4.97
C ARG A 15 6.86 -11.24 -4.31
N THR A 16 5.70 -10.85 -4.86
CA THR A 16 4.88 -9.79 -4.28
C THR A 16 4.21 -10.21 -2.96
N GLU A 17 3.82 -11.49 -2.83
CA GLU A 17 3.30 -12.06 -1.59
C GLU A 17 4.43 -12.10 -0.54
N GLU A 18 5.60 -12.61 -0.90
CA GLU A 18 6.78 -12.66 -0.03
C GLU A 18 7.11 -11.27 0.54
N LEU A 19 7.13 -10.25 -0.32
CA LEU A 19 7.38 -8.87 0.11
C LEU A 19 6.28 -8.35 1.02
N LEU A 20 5.00 -8.64 0.74
CA LEU A 20 3.88 -8.19 1.59
C LEU A 20 3.99 -8.76 3.02
N PHE A 21 4.57 -9.95 3.15
CA PHE A 21 4.76 -10.65 4.42
C PHE A 21 6.19 -10.59 4.98
N ASP A 22 7.05 -9.75 4.42
CA ASP A 22 8.35 -9.41 4.98
C ASP A 22 8.17 -8.48 6.19
N ASP A 23 8.77 -8.83 7.33
CA ASP A 23 8.65 -8.06 8.57
C ASP A 23 9.55 -6.81 8.58
N ASP A 24 10.56 -6.75 7.70
CA ASP A 24 11.44 -5.58 7.55
C ASP A 24 10.80 -4.48 6.69
N LEU A 25 9.67 -4.77 6.03
CA LEU A 25 8.94 -3.84 5.17
C LEU A 25 7.71 -3.26 5.87
N HIS A 26 7.51 -1.95 5.71
CA HIS A 26 6.30 -1.26 6.13
C HIS A 26 5.58 -0.69 4.91
N PHE A 27 4.30 -1.05 4.78
CA PHE A 27 3.49 -0.62 3.64
C PHE A 27 2.56 0.52 4.03
N PHE A 28 2.56 1.58 3.22
CA PHE A 28 1.57 2.66 3.32
C PHE A 28 0.60 2.60 2.16
N ALA A 29 -0.68 2.88 2.40
CA ALA A 29 -1.71 2.92 1.37
C ALA A 29 -2.75 3.99 1.66
N PRO A 30 -3.54 4.45 0.67
CA PRO A 30 -4.71 5.25 0.96
C PRO A 30 -5.74 4.43 1.75
N GLU A 31 -6.54 5.09 2.58
CA GLU A 31 -7.62 4.47 3.38
C GLU A 31 -8.60 3.63 2.55
N PHE A 32 -8.86 4.04 1.31
CA PHE A 32 -9.77 3.33 0.40
C PHE A 32 -9.17 2.05 -0.23
N ILE A 33 -7.95 1.64 0.11
CA ILE A 33 -7.30 0.46 -0.50
C ILE A 33 -8.13 -0.82 -0.31
N PHE A 34 -8.68 -1.01 0.89
CA PHE A 34 -9.47 -2.20 1.21
C PHE A 34 -10.86 -2.15 0.58
N GLU A 35 -11.47 -0.97 0.49
CA GLU A 35 -12.73 -0.79 -0.26
C GLU A 35 -12.54 -1.10 -1.75
N LYS A 36 -11.42 -0.66 -2.35
CA LYS A 36 -11.08 -1.03 -3.73
C LYS A 36 -10.80 -2.53 -3.87
N PHE A 37 -10.25 -3.16 -2.83
CA PHE A 37 -10.04 -4.60 -2.82
C PHE A 37 -11.37 -5.35 -2.81
N GLU A 38 -12.26 -4.93 -1.91
CA GLU A 38 -13.61 -5.44 -1.73
C GLU A 38 -14.43 -5.38 -3.03
N LYS A 39 -14.37 -4.25 -3.75
CA LYS A 39 -15.03 -4.07 -5.05
C LYS A 39 -14.61 -5.06 -6.14
N ARG A 40 -13.49 -5.78 -5.98
CA ARG A 40 -13.11 -6.86 -6.92
C ARG A 40 -13.15 -8.24 -6.30
N ARG A 41 -13.90 -8.43 -5.22
CA ARG A 41 -14.20 -9.74 -4.61
C ARG A 41 -14.54 -10.79 -5.65
N SER A 42 -15.52 -10.54 -6.51
CA SER A 42 -15.94 -11.49 -7.56
C SER A 42 -14.80 -11.90 -8.49
N LEU A 43 -13.89 -10.98 -8.81
CA LEU A 43 -12.72 -11.26 -9.64
C LEU A 43 -11.70 -12.14 -8.92
N VAL A 44 -11.52 -11.95 -7.61
CA VAL A 44 -10.61 -12.77 -6.80
C VAL A 44 -11.14 -14.18 -6.66
N LEU A 45 -12.43 -14.33 -6.31
CA LEU A 45 -13.07 -15.64 -6.20
C LEU A 45 -12.98 -16.42 -7.52
N ALA A 46 -13.29 -15.76 -8.64
CA ALA A 46 -13.18 -16.36 -9.98
C ALA A 46 -11.75 -16.74 -10.39
N LYS A 47 -10.71 -16.18 -9.77
CA LYS A 47 -9.30 -16.42 -10.14
C LYS A 47 -8.54 -17.32 -9.18
N THR A 48 -9.10 -17.65 -8.01
CA THR A 48 -8.33 -18.27 -6.92
C THR A 48 -8.97 -19.54 -6.38
N ASP A 49 -10.11 -19.98 -6.95
CA ASP A 49 -10.91 -21.11 -6.47
C ASP A 49 -11.23 -21.06 -4.97
N ARG A 50 -11.23 -19.85 -4.40
CA ARG A 50 -11.49 -19.61 -2.99
C ARG A 50 -12.98 -19.48 -2.72
N THR A 51 -13.36 -19.87 -1.52
CA THR A 51 -14.67 -19.63 -0.95
C THR A 51 -14.82 -18.19 -0.46
N GLU A 52 -16.06 -17.77 -0.26
CA GLU A 52 -16.40 -16.47 0.33
C GLU A 52 -15.73 -16.27 1.69
N SER A 53 -15.75 -17.30 2.54
CA SER A 53 -15.14 -17.25 3.86
C SER A 53 -13.62 -17.09 3.78
N GLU A 54 -12.96 -17.78 2.85
CA GLU A 54 -11.51 -17.61 2.65
C GLU A 54 -11.16 -16.21 2.17
N PHE A 55 -12.01 -15.60 1.33
CA PHE A 55 -11.82 -14.22 0.91
C PHE A 55 -11.87 -13.23 2.08
N GLU A 56 -12.83 -13.38 3.00
CA GLU A 56 -12.89 -12.54 4.20
C GLU A 56 -11.62 -12.65 5.04
N HIS A 57 -11.08 -13.87 5.14
CA HIS A 57 -9.85 -14.11 5.89
C HIS A 57 -8.62 -13.52 5.19
N LEU A 58 -8.58 -13.43 3.86
CA LEU A 58 -7.44 -12.86 3.12
C LEU A 58 -7.10 -11.43 3.53
N LEU A 59 -8.10 -10.65 3.96
CA LEU A 59 -7.88 -9.25 4.32
C LEU A 59 -7.37 -9.05 5.75
N THR A 60 -7.46 -10.07 6.61
CA THR A 60 -7.08 -9.91 8.03
C THR A 60 -5.59 -9.67 8.22
N ALA A 61 -4.73 -10.41 7.51
CA ALA A 61 -3.28 -10.28 7.64
C ALA A 61 -2.72 -8.97 7.02
N PRO A 62 -3.11 -8.58 5.80
CA PRO A 62 -2.66 -7.31 5.21
C PRO A 62 -3.10 -6.08 6.00
N ARG A 63 -4.29 -6.08 6.62
CA ARG A 63 -4.75 -4.97 7.48
C ARG A 63 -3.82 -4.68 8.66
N LYS A 64 -3.09 -5.69 9.16
CA LYS A 64 -2.13 -5.51 10.26
C LYS A 64 -0.78 -4.95 9.80
N ARG A 65 -0.46 -5.06 8.50
CA ARG A 65 0.84 -4.69 7.92
C ARG A 65 0.82 -3.43 7.08
N ILE A 66 -0.37 -3.04 6.60
CA ILE A 66 -0.56 -1.86 5.76
C ILE A 66 -1.10 -0.73 6.64
N THR A 67 -0.29 0.31 6.82
CA THR A 67 -0.75 1.56 7.41
C THR A 67 -1.55 2.34 6.38
N THR A 68 -2.83 2.55 6.64
CA THR A 68 -3.66 3.42 5.83
C THR A 68 -3.47 4.88 6.21
N ILE A 69 -3.48 5.74 5.20
CA ILE A 69 -3.38 7.19 5.33
C ILE A 69 -4.71 7.78 4.83
N SER A 70 -5.30 8.68 5.62
CA SER A 70 -6.57 9.33 5.26
C SER A 70 -6.38 10.35 4.14
N ASN A 71 -7.47 10.69 3.45
CA ASN A 71 -7.39 11.69 2.39
C ASN A 71 -6.96 13.07 2.94
N GLU A 72 -7.42 13.46 4.13
CA GLU A 72 -7.04 14.75 4.72
C GLU A 72 -5.53 14.84 4.98
N GLU A 73 -4.92 13.76 5.49
CA GLU A 73 -3.46 13.72 5.70
C GLU A 73 -2.67 13.82 4.37
N THR A 74 -3.32 13.54 3.24
CA THR A 74 -2.69 13.55 1.91
C THR A 74 -2.86 14.84 1.13
N ASP A 75 -3.73 15.75 1.53
CA ASP A 75 -4.14 16.88 0.68
C ASP A 75 -3.00 17.82 0.29
N GLU A 76 -2.11 18.16 1.23
CA GLU A 76 -0.94 19.02 0.97
C GLU A 76 0.00 18.38 -0.05
N PHE A 77 0.23 17.07 0.09
CA PHE A 77 1.07 16.30 -0.80
C PHE A 77 0.39 16.07 -2.16
N ILE A 78 -0.94 15.97 -2.21
CA ILE A 78 -1.73 15.92 -3.46
C ILE A 78 -1.53 17.22 -4.25
N ALA A 79 -1.58 18.38 -3.60
CA ALA A 79 -1.34 19.65 -4.27
C ALA A 79 0.06 19.71 -4.91
N HIS A 80 1.09 19.22 -4.21
CA HIS A 80 2.44 19.10 -4.77
C HIS A 80 2.52 18.08 -5.91
N ALA A 81 1.92 16.90 -5.72
CA ALA A 81 1.94 15.85 -6.71
C ALA A 81 1.20 16.24 -8.01
N ARG A 82 0.09 16.99 -7.93
CA ARG A 82 -0.66 17.48 -9.11
C ARG A 82 0.17 18.43 -9.97
N LYS A 83 1.04 19.26 -9.35
CA LYS A 83 1.94 20.15 -10.08
C LYS A 83 2.96 19.37 -10.92
N ILE A 84 3.37 18.19 -10.44
CA ILE A 84 4.34 17.33 -11.11
C ILE A 84 3.65 16.40 -12.12
N SER A 85 2.46 15.90 -11.78
CA SER A 85 1.68 14.97 -12.58
C SER A 85 0.19 15.25 -12.37
N PRO A 86 -0.49 15.96 -13.28
CA PRO A 86 -1.89 16.37 -13.11
C PRO A 86 -2.90 15.21 -13.14
N ASP A 87 -2.48 14.01 -13.55
CA ASP A 87 -3.27 12.79 -13.45
C ASP A 87 -3.52 12.42 -11.98
N LEU A 88 -4.81 12.38 -11.57
CA LEU A 88 -5.24 12.12 -10.20
C LEU A 88 -4.73 10.78 -9.65
N THR A 89 -4.67 9.74 -10.48
CA THR A 89 -4.24 8.41 -10.03
C THR A 89 -2.75 8.35 -9.76
N LYS A 90 -1.96 9.05 -10.58
CA LYS A 90 -0.51 9.22 -10.35
C LYS A 90 -0.24 10.18 -9.21
N THR A 91 -1.09 11.18 -9.02
CA THR A 91 -1.01 12.16 -7.93
C THR A 91 -1.07 11.46 -6.58
N THR A 92 -2.11 10.68 -6.28
CA THR A 92 -2.24 9.97 -4.99
C THR A 92 -1.05 9.05 -4.72
N ARG A 93 -0.50 8.46 -5.78
CA ARG A 93 0.67 7.59 -5.70
C ARG A 93 1.93 8.33 -5.24
N ILE A 94 2.17 9.49 -5.85
CA ILE A 94 3.30 10.37 -5.52
C ILE A 94 3.12 10.92 -4.12
N THR A 95 1.93 11.40 -3.77
CA THR A 95 1.60 11.89 -2.44
C THR A 95 2.02 10.93 -1.32
N LEU A 96 1.58 9.68 -1.40
CA LEU A 96 1.90 8.68 -0.37
C LEU A 96 3.40 8.41 -0.27
N HIS A 97 4.13 8.48 -1.39
CA HIS A 97 5.58 8.36 -1.40
C HIS A 97 6.24 9.51 -0.64
N TRP A 98 5.83 10.75 -0.92
CA TRP A 98 6.35 11.92 -0.22
C TRP A 98 6.03 11.90 1.27
N GLN A 99 4.80 11.58 1.64
CA GLN A 99 4.40 11.52 3.04
C GLN A 99 5.10 10.39 3.80
N SER A 100 5.31 9.23 3.18
CA SER A 100 6.06 8.12 3.77
C SER A 100 7.53 8.50 4.02
N ASN A 101 8.17 9.16 3.05
CA ASN A 101 9.54 9.65 3.21
C ASN A 101 9.64 10.75 4.28
N SER A 102 8.66 11.65 4.36
CA SER A 102 8.59 12.68 5.41
C SER A 102 8.37 12.07 6.80
N ARG A 103 7.53 11.03 6.93
CA ARG A 103 7.35 10.28 8.19
C ARG A 103 8.61 9.50 8.57
N ALA A 104 9.34 8.94 7.61
CA ALA A 104 10.65 8.31 7.85
C ALA A 104 11.70 9.32 8.35
N ALA A 105 11.68 10.55 7.83
CA ALA A 105 12.53 11.63 8.30
C ALA A 105 12.10 12.17 9.69
N PHE A 106 10.80 12.30 9.96
CA PHE A 106 10.28 12.73 11.26
C PHE A 106 10.45 11.68 12.37
N GLY A 107 10.48 10.40 12.03
CA GLY A 107 10.75 9.29 12.95
C GLY A 107 12.23 9.13 13.36
N ALA A 108 13.15 9.90 12.78
CA ALA A 108 14.58 9.83 13.08
C ALA A 108 15.04 10.77 14.23
N THR A 109 14.11 11.49 14.87
CA THR A 109 14.42 12.38 16.00
C THR A 109 14.09 11.71 17.33
N THR A 110 14.81 10.63 17.66
CA THR A 110 15.29 10.33 19.02
C THR A 110 16.14 9.05 18.99
N ARG A 111 17.45 9.23 19.18
CA ARG A 111 18.48 8.27 19.58
C ARG A 111 18.44 6.86 18.98
N ASN A 112 19.35 6.67 18.02
CA ASN A 112 20.31 5.58 18.01
C ASN A 112 19.74 4.15 17.90
N SER A 113 19.55 3.63 16.68
CA SER A 113 20.12 2.31 16.36
C SER A 113 20.17 2.08 14.84
N LYS A 114 21.26 1.44 14.41
CA LYS A 114 21.51 0.96 13.06
C LYS A 114 20.45 -0.09 12.67
N ARG A 115 19.38 0.32 12.00
CA ARG A 115 18.54 -0.54 11.14
C ARG A 115 17.71 0.38 10.25
N SER A 116 18.25 0.66 9.06
CA SER A 116 17.53 1.34 7.99
C SER A 116 16.32 0.48 7.59
N ARG A 117 15.14 0.81 8.13
CA ARG A 117 13.87 0.23 7.68
C ARG A 117 13.67 0.65 6.23
N GLN A 118 13.72 -0.30 5.31
CA GLN A 118 13.57 -0.01 3.89
C GLN A 118 12.07 0.18 3.60
N TYR A 119 11.69 1.39 3.19
CA TYR A 119 10.33 1.68 2.76
C TYR A 119 10.20 1.30 1.28
N LEU A 120 9.67 0.11 1.01
CA LEU A 120 9.51 -0.35 -0.36
C LEU A 120 8.23 0.21 -0.98
N PHE A 121 8.38 1.27 -1.76
CA PHE A 121 7.39 1.69 -2.73
C PHE A 121 7.62 0.90 -4.02
N ILE A 122 6.70 0.03 -4.43
CA ILE A 122 6.77 -0.66 -5.73
C ILE A 122 6.03 0.20 -6.77
N PRO A 123 6.72 1.06 -7.56
CA PRO A 123 6.07 1.70 -8.68
C PRO A 123 5.74 0.64 -9.73
N ARG A 124 4.53 0.72 -10.29
CA ARG A 124 4.16 0.01 -11.52
C ARG A 124 5.14 0.45 -12.62
N LEU A 125 5.97 -0.46 -13.09
CA LEU A 125 6.71 -0.31 -14.34
C LEU A 125 5.67 -0.39 -15.47
N ASN A 126 5.51 0.72 -16.19
CA ASN A 126 4.92 0.75 -17.52
C ASN A 126 6.06 1.00 -18.50
#